data_AF-A0AAI9GGU7-F1
#
_entry.id   AF-A0AAI9GGU7-F1
#
_cell.length_a   1.000
_cell.length_b   1.000
_cell.length_c   1.000
_cell.angle_alpha   90.00
_cell.angle_beta   90.00
_cell.angle_gamma   90.00
#
_symmetry.space_group_name_H-M   'P 1'
#
loop_
_entity.id
_entity.type
_entity.pdbx_description
1 polymer ?
#
loop_
_entity_poly.entity_id
_entity_poly.type
_entity_poly.pdbx_seq_one_letter_code
_entity_poly.pdbx_strand_id
1 'polypeptide(L)'
;MPRGNNPYQTRINPKFPNRPDPEYSIDTSTFTKGKTTANGGIRNNQEFWQQWKDLQPDSLSKSNSYRINELGLSPKIDEQWIKMFPEHANYKGDTIIHHHVDFGRYAIPVPSSTHVGSGGVWHTK
;
A
#
# COMPACT_ATOMS: atom_id res chain seq x y z
N MET A 1 7.14 23.32 -0.78
CA MET A 1 5.96 22.74 -0.11
C MET A 1 6.44 21.60 0.77
N PRO A 2 6.29 21.64 2.10
CA PRO A 2 6.64 20.50 2.92
C PRO A 2 5.74 19.34 2.51
N ARG A 3 6.30 18.17 2.20
CA ARG A 3 5.54 16.93 1.96
C ARG A 3 4.71 16.69 3.22
N GLY A 4 3.41 16.98 3.13
CA GLY A 4 2.53 16.98 4.30
C GLY A 4 2.49 15.61 4.97
N ASN A 5 2.22 15.62 6.28
CA ASN A 5 1.98 14.45 7.15
C ASN A 5 0.75 13.61 6.72
N ASN A 6 0.34 13.66 5.45
CA ASN A 6 -0.75 12.87 4.93
C ASN A 6 -0.23 11.44 4.67
N PRO A 7 -0.73 10.43 5.38
CA PRO A 7 -0.35 9.03 5.15
C PRO A 7 -0.87 8.47 3.81
N TYR A 8 -1.73 9.20 3.10
CA TYR A 8 -2.26 8.85 1.78
C TYR A 8 -1.45 9.45 0.63
N GLN A 9 -0.11 9.37 0.68
CA GLN A 9 0.68 9.84 -0.45
C GLN A 9 0.58 8.87 -1.63
N THR A 10 -0.36 9.16 -2.54
CA THR A 10 -0.31 8.64 -3.90
C THR A 10 0.83 9.33 -4.62
N ARG A 11 2.01 8.70 -4.62
CA ARG A 11 3.18 9.19 -5.36
C ARG A 11 2.86 9.16 -6.85
N ILE A 12 3.32 10.17 -7.59
CA ILE A 12 3.07 10.34 -9.03
C ILE A 12 4.41 10.45 -9.75
N ASN A 13 4.54 9.69 -10.85
CA ASN A 13 5.67 9.78 -11.77
C ASN A 13 5.18 10.30 -13.12
N PRO A 14 5.61 11.49 -13.58
CA PRO A 14 5.15 12.07 -14.84
C PRO A 14 5.40 11.21 -16.09
N LYS A 15 6.35 10.24 -16.03
CA LYS A 15 6.59 9.28 -17.12
C LYS A 15 5.47 8.26 -17.28
N PHE A 16 4.65 8.07 -16.25
CA PHE A 16 3.52 7.15 -16.22
C PHE A 16 2.23 7.94 -15.94
N PRO A 17 1.75 8.74 -16.90
CA PRO A 17 0.54 9.51 -16.72
C PRO A 17 -0.66 8.58 -16.49
N ASN A 18 -1.65 9.05 -15.72
CA ASN A 18 -2.92 8.37 -15.42
C ASN A 18 -2.84 7.17 -14.45
N ARG A 19 -1.76 7.03 -13.67
CA ARG A 19 -1.69 6.06 -12.57
C ARG A 19 -0.82 6.56 -11.42
N PRO A 20 -0.98 5.98 -10.21
CA PRO A 20 0.04 6.09 -9.18
C PRO A 20 1.39 5.57 -9.69
N ASP A 21 2.47 6.11 -9.15
CA ASP A 21 3.84 5.72 -9.47
C ASP A 21 3.99 4.20 -9.38
N PRO A 22 4.41 3.52 -10.47
CA PRO A 22 4.57 2.06 -10.46
C PRO A 22 5.62 1.57 -9.47
N GLU A 23 6.56 2.40 -9.01
CA GLU A 23 7.50 2.01 -7.95
C GLU A 23 6.81 1.87 -6.58
N TYR A 24 5.64 2.47 -6.39
CA TYR A 24 4.95 2.56 -5.11
C TYR A 24 3.48 2.09 -5.18
N SER A 25 3.12 1.38 -6.24
CA SER A 25 1.76 0.88 -6.45
C SER A 25 1.73 -0.47 -7.17
N ILE A 26 0.75 -1.29 -6.80
CA ILE A 26 0.50 -2.58 -7.45
C ILE A 26 -0.75 -2.49 -8.31
N ASP A 27 -0.65 -3.04 -9.52
CA ASP A 27 -1.79 -3.25 -10.40
C ASP A 27 -2.53 -4.54 -10.03
N THR A 28 -3.56 -4.39 -9.21
CA THR A 28 -4.33 -5.49 -8.64
C THR A 28 -5.24 -6.20 -9.64
N SER A 29 -5.42 -5.69 -10.87
CA SER A 29 -6.18 -6.43 -11.89
C SER A 29 -5.43 -7.67 -12.39
N THR A 30 -4.15 -7.81 -12.02
CA THR A 30 -3.32 -8.98 -12.33
C THR A 30 -3.55 -10.15 -11.37
N PHE A 31 -4.28 -9.93 -10.28
CA PHE A 31 -4.46 -10.96 -9.26
C PHE A 31 -5.34 -12.10 -9.77
N THR A 32 -5.03 -13.32 -9.31
CA THR A 32 -5.67 -14.55 -9.80
C THR A 32 -7.01 -14.86 -9.13
N LYS A 33 -7.24 -14.30 -7.93
CA LYS A 33 -8.45 -14.48 -7.13
C LYS A 33 -8.69 -13.31 -6.19
N GLY A 34 -9.94 -13.13 -5.77
CA GLY A 34 -10.33 -12.14 -4.77
C GLY A 34 -11.68 -11.50 -5.08
N LYS A 35 -12.05 -10.49 -4.30
CA LYS A 35 -13.30 -9.73 -4.51
C LYS A 35 -13.02 -8.50 -5.37
N THR A 36 -13.75 -8.32 -6.46
CA THR A 36 -13.62 -7.15 -7.33
C THR A 36 -14.07 -5.87 -6.61
N THR A 37 -13.34 -4.77 -6.82
CA THR A 37 -13.73 -3.42 -6.42
C THR A 37 -14.70 -2.80 -7.43
N ALA A 38 -15.35 -1.69 -7.07
CA ALA A 38 -16.32 -1.03 -7.96
C ALA A 38 -15.71 -0.64 -9.33
N ASN A 39 -14.43 -0.24 -9.37
CA ASN A 39 -13.75 0.21 -10.58
C ASN A 39 -12.65 -0.75 -11.06
N GLY A 40 -12.80 -2.06 -10.81
CA GLY A 40 -12.08 -3.11 -11.56
C GLY A 40 -10.73 -3.60 -10.99
N GLY A 41 -10.39 -3.27 -9.75
CA GLY A 41 -9.31 -3.92 -9.01
C GLY A 41 -9.76 -5.20 -8.31
N ILE A 42 -8.82 -6.03 -7.86
CA ILE A 42 -9.11 -7.29 -7.14
C ILE A 42 -8.55 -7.19 -5.72
N ARG A 43 -9.41 -7.38 -4.71
CA ARG A 43 -9.02 -7.38 -3.30
C ARG A 43 -8.40 -8.72 -2.93
N ASN A 44 -7.08 -8.76 -2.83
CA ASN A 44 -6.33 -9.92 -2.34
C ASN A 44 -5.06 -9.45 -1.63
N ASN A 45 -5.08 -9.53 -0.30
CA ASN A 45 -3.97 -9.05 0.53
C ASN A 45 -2.70 -9.89 0.35
N GLN A 46 -2.84 -11.20 0.17
CA GLN A 46 -1.68 -12.09 0.04
C GLN A 46 -0.95 -11.82 -1.29
N GLU A 47 -1.68 -11.79 -2.40
CA GLU A 47 -1.08 -11.50 -3.71
C GLU A 47 -0.48 -10.09 -3.77
N PHE A 48 -1.13 -9.10 -3.14
CA PHE A 48 -0.56 -7.76 -3.01
C PHE A 48 0.83 -7.79 -2.35
N TRP A 49 0.96 -8.43 -1.18
CA TRP A 49 2.25 -8.46 -0.48
C TRP A 49 3.30 -9.33 -1.16
N GLN A 50 2.88 -10.38 -1.88
CA GLN A 50 3.80 -11.18 -2.70
C GLN A 50 4.35 -10.38 -3.89
N GLN A 51 3.55 -9.52 -4.53
CA GLN A 51 4.08 -8.63 -5.57
C GLN A 51 4.87 -7.46 -4.96
N TRP A 52 4.45 -6.94 -3.81
CA TRP A 52 5.13 -5.83 -3.13
C TRP A 52 6.55 -6.18 -2.71
N LYS A 53 6.78 -7.39 -2.17
CA LYS A 53 8.12 -7.82 -1.76
C LYS A 53 9.10 -7.88 -2.94
N ASP A 54 8.61 -8.14 -4.16
CA ASP A 54 9.43 -8.20 -5.35
C ASP A 54 9.70 -6.78 -5.90
N LEU A 55 8.72 -5.89 -5.76
CA LEU A 55 8.81 -4.49 -6.19
C LEU A 55 9.68 -3.62 -5.26
N GLN A 56 9.52 -3.77 -3.94
CA GLN A 56 10.15 -2.94 -2.90
C GLN A 56 10.76 -3.80 -1.78
N PRO A 57 11.68 -4.72 -2.07
CA PRO A 57 12.29 -5.61 -1.06
C PRO A 57 12.97 -4.83 0.06
N ASP A 58 13.61 -3.70 -0.29
CA ASP A 58 14.33 -2.86 0.68
C ASP A 58 13.40 -2.15 1.67
N SER A 59 12.09 -2.08 1.40
CA SER A 59 11.10 -1.55 2.36
C SER A 59 10.80 -2.52 3.51
N LEU A 60 11.22 -3.78 3.42
CA LEU A 60 10.83 -4.85 4.32
C LEU A 60 11.98 -5.28 5.23
N SER A 61 11.79 -5.18 6.55
CA SER A 61 12.68 -5.82 7.50
C SER A 61 12.55 -7.35 7.45
N LYS A 62 13.51 -8.07 8.04
CA LYS A 62 13.41 -9.53 8.21
C LYS A 62 12.11 -9.96 8.89
N SER A 63 11.63 -9.18 9.87
CA SER A 63 10.36 -9.46 10.56
C SER A 63 9.16 -9.31 9.63
N ASN A 64 9.13 -8.24 8.83
CA ASN A 64 8.07 -8.03 7.84
C ASN A 64 8.09 -9.09 6.73
N SER A 65 9.27 -9.47 6.24
CA SER A 65 9.41 -10.56 5.27
C SER A 65 8.90 -11.90 5.84
N TYR A 66 9.19 -12.20 7.12
CA TYR A 66 8.67 -13.39 7.80
C TYR A 66 7.13 -13.36 7.91
N ARG A 67 6.55 -12.21 8.27
CA ARG A 67 5.09 -12.04 8.34
C ARG A 67 4.42 -12.33 7.00
N ILE A 68 5.00 -11.85 5.91
CA ILE A 68 4.46 -12.05 4.55
C ILE A 68 4.61 -13.51 4.12
N ASN A 69 5.82 -14.07 4.22
CA ASN A 69 6.15 -15.38 3.63
C ASN A 69 5.65 -16.55 4.46
N GLU A 70 5.83 -16.50 5.78
CA GLU A 70 5.59 -17.65 6.66
C GLU A 70 4.21 -17.61 7.29
N LEU A 71 3.67 -16.42 7.54
CA LEU A 71 2.39 -16.24 8.24
C LEU A 71 1.25 -15.80 7.32
N GLY A 72 1.53 -15.37 6.09
CA GLY A 72 0.53 -14.79 5.18
C GLY A 72 -0.10 -13.50 5.73
N LEU A 73 0.60 -12.79 6.61
CA LEU A 73 0.15 -11.57 7.28
C LEU A 73 0.72 -10.32 6.61
N SER A 74 -0.02 -9.23 6.72
CA SER A 74 0.48 -7.91 6.36
C SER A 74 1.70 -7.50 7.21
N PRO A 75 2.65 -6.75 6.63
CA PRO A 75 3.75 -6.15 7.36
C PRO A 75 3.26 -5.08 8.35
N LYS A 76 4.17 -4.67 9.22
CA LYS A 76 4.00 -3.62 10.23
C LYS A 76 4.89 -2.43 9.90
N ILE A 77 4.47 -1.23 10.29
CA ILE A 77 5.31 -0.04 10.16
C ILE A 77 6.44 -0.14 11.19
N ASP A 78 7.64 -0.39 10.70
CA ASP A 78 8.87 -0.44 11.48
C ASP A 78 9.90 0.56 10.93
N GLU A 79 11.09 0.60 11.55
CA GLU A 79 12.16 1.51 11.14
C GLU A 79 12.62 1.28 9.69
N GLN A 80 12.56 0.05 9.18
CA GLN A 80 12.96 -0.23 7.80
C GLN A 80 11.93 0.35 6.83
N TRP A 81 10.64 0.18 7.14
CA TRP A 81 9.56 0.77 6.36
C TRP A 81 9.65 2.31 6.33
N ILE A 82 9.87 2.93 7.49
CA ILE A 82 9.90 4.39 7.65
C ILE A 82 11.03 5.04 6.83
N LYS A 83 12.16 4.36 6.61
CA LYS A 83 13.22 4.87 5.73
C LYS A 83 12.74 5.13 4.30
N MET A 84 11.82 4.30 3.81
CA MET A 84 11.26 4.41 2.46
C MET A 84 9.95 5.23 2.42
N PHE A 85 9.20 5.22 3.52
CA PHE A 85 7.92 5.93 3.69
C PHE A 85 7.97 6.80 4.96
N PRO A 86 8.76 7.90 4.95
CA PRO A 86 8.88 8.77 6.11
C PRO A 86 7.54 9.40 6.54
N GLU A 87 6.60 9.57 5.61
CA GLU A 87 5.23 10.02 5.88
C GLU A 87 4.45 9.08 6.83
N HIS A 88 4.89 7.83 6.99
CA HIS A 88 4.28 6.84 7.88
C HIS A 88 4.88 6.83 9.30
N ALA A 89 5.86 7.68 9.61
CA ALA A 89 6.59 7.65 10.88
C ALA A 89 5.69 7.76 12.13
N ASN A 90 4.64 8.58 12.06
CA ASN A 90 3.68 8.77 13.16
C ASN A 90 2.77 7.55 13.40
N TYR A 91 2.87 6.52 12.57
CA TYR A 91 2.06 5.29 12.61
C TYR A 91 2.91 4.06 12.92
N LYS A 92 4.12 4.24 13.47
CA LYS A 92 5.00 3.14 13.86
C LYS A 92 4.26 2.11 14.73
N GLY A 93 4.32 0.85 14.33
CA GLY A 93 3.63 -0.26 15.00
C GLY A 93 2.27 -0.64 14.39
N ASP A 94 1.69 0.20 13.52
CA ASP A 94 0.47 -0.14 12.79
C ASP A 94 0.71 -1.27 11.78
N THR A 95 -0.36 -2.01 11.50
CA THR A 95 -0.38 -2.93 10.35
C THR A 95 -0.49 -2.12 9.07
N ILE A 96 0.21 -2.54 8.01
CA ILE A 96 0.12 -1.91 6.70
C ILE A 96 -0.94 -2.65 5.89
N ILE A 97 -1.82 -1.92 5.21
CA ILE A 97 -2.87 -2.50 4.37
C ILE A 97 -2.74 -2.02 2.94
N HIS A 98 -3.21 -2.83 1.98
CA HIS A 98 -3.40 -2.36 0.62
C HIS A 98 -4.67 -1.51 0.55
N HIS A 99 -4.56 -0.34 -0.07
CA HIS A 99 -5.65 0.60 -0.28
C HIS A 99 -5.81 0.86 -1.78
N HIS A 100 -6.99 0.57 -2.33
CA HIS A 100 -7.28 0.82 -3.74
C HIS A 100 -7.54 2.32 -3.96
N VAL A 101 -6.76 2.92 -4.87
CA VAL A 101 -6.94 4.30 -5.31
C VAL A 101 -8.20 4.37 -6.17
N ASP A 102 -9.13 5.27 -5.84
CA ASP A 102 -10.40 5.51 -6.54
C ASP A 102 -11.23 4.23 -6.78
N PHE A 103 -11.17 3.27 -5.86
CA PHE A 103 -11.76 1.93 -6.03
C PHE A 103 -11.28 1.19 -7.28
N GLY A 104 -10.20 1.65 -7.92
CA GLY A 104 -9.70 1.17 -9.18
C GLY A 104 -8.72 0.01 -9.04
N ARG A 105 -8.04 -0.26 -10.14
CA ARG A 105 -7.07 -1.36 -10.23
C ARG A 105 -5.78 -1.13 -9.47
N TYR A 106 -5.39 0.12 -9.19
CA TYR A 106 -4.14 0.41 -8.50
C TYR A 106 -4.34 0.45 -6.99
N ALA A 107 -3.45 -0.21 -6.25
CA ALA A 107 -3.42 -0.17 -4.81
C ALA A 107 -2.07 0.29 -4.27
N ILE A 108 -2.10 1.02 -3.16
CA ILE A 108 -0.94 1.56 -2.44
C ILE A 108 -0.94 1.07 -0.99
N PRO A 109 0.22 0.94 -0.33
CA PRO A 109 0.27 0.62 1.09
C PRO A 109 -0.05 1.85 1.95
N VAL A 110 -0.90 1.70 2.95
CA VAL A 110 -1.20 2.76 3.94
C VAL A 110 -1.26 2.17 5.36
N PRO A 111 -1.06 2.98 6.42
CA PRO A 111 -1.25 2.51 7.79
C PRO A 111 -2.71 2.11 8.05
N SER A 112 -2.94 1.02 8.78
CA SER A 112 -4.31 0.52 9.01
C SER A 112 -5.19 1.51 9.76
N SER A 113 -4.63 2.30 10.67
CA SER A 113 -5.38 3.28 11.47
C SER A 113 -5.89 4.46 10.64
N THR A 114 -5.37 4.65 9.43
CA THR A 114 -5.83 5.74 8.56
C THR A 114 -7.11 5.34 7.83
N HIS A 115 -7.36 4.03 7.65
CA HIS A 115 -8.50 3.50 6.89
C HIS A 115 -9.86 3.77 7.55
N VAL A 116 -10.41 4.97 7.36
CA VAL A 116 -11.73 5.38 7.86
C VAL A 116 -12.84 5.19 6.82
N GLY A 117 -13.53 4.04 6.86
CA GLY A 117 -14.78 3.81 6.10
C GLY A 117 -14.61 3.35 4.65
N SER A 118 -15.69 3.39 3.87
CA SER A 118 -15.77 2.96 2.47
C SER A 118 -16.43 4.03 1.60
N GLY A 119 -15.70 4.71 0.70
CA GLY A 119 -16.35 5.48 -0.36
C GLY A 119 -15.72 6.78 -0.90
N GLY A 120 -14.64 7.34 -0.36
CA GLY A 120 -14.19 8.69 -0.73
C GLY A 120 -12.85 8.75 -1.47
N VAL A 121 -12.74 9.70 -2.41
CA VAL A 121 -11.46 10.12 -3.06
C VAL A 121 -10.43 10.59 -2.02
N TRP A 122 -10.90 10.93 -0.81
CA TRP A 122 -10.10 11.30 0.35
C TRP A 122 -10.72 10.69 1.61
N HIS A 123 -10.26 9.51 2.02
CA HIS A 123 -10.53 8.98 3.36
C HIS A 123 -9.62 9.66 4.40
N THR A 124 -9.66 10.99 4.46
CA THR A 124 -8.96 11.83 5.44
C THR A 124 -9.93 12.24 6.54
N LYS A 125 -9.54 12.11 7.81
CA LYS A 125 -10.15 12.90 8.89
C LYS A 125 -9.88 14.38 8.66
#